data_AF-A0A1M5S9B0-F1
#
_entry.id   AF-A0A1M5S9B0-F1
#
_cell.length_a   1.000
_cell.length_b   1.000
_cell.length_c   1.000
_cell.angle_alpha   90.00
_cell.angle_beta   90.00
_cell.angle_gamma   90.00
#
_symmetry.space_group_name_H-M   'P 1'
#
loop_
_entity.id
_entity.type
_entity.pdbx_description
1 polymer ?
#
loop_
_entity_poly.entity_id
_entity_poly.type
_entity_poly.pdbx_seq_one_letter_code
_entity_poly.pdbx_strand_id
1 'polypeptide(L)'
;MQESLEAEMDEALGYGKYDSIEKTSANSRNGHSKKTIKTELGPIRINVPRDRNGDFEPKIVPKHQRTVDGIDDKILALYATGMQLEIYLNK
;
A
#
# COMPACT_ATOMS: atom_id res chain seq x y z
N MET A 1 0.29 -4.08 6.33
CA MET A 1 -0.08 -3.69 4.96
C MET A 1 0.40 -2.29 4.65
N GLN A 2 0.02 -1.32 5.49
CA GLN A 2 0.42 0.08 5.31
C GLN A 2 1.95 0.21 5.22
N GLU A 3 2.69 -0.29 6.20
CA GLU A 3 4.16 -0.19 6.21
C GLU A 3 4.81 -0.94 5.05
N SER A 4 4.29 -2.10 4.66
CA SER A 4 4.80 -2.86 3.50
C SER A 4 4.65 -2.07 2.19
N LEU A 5 3.54 -1.34 2.04
CA LEU A 5 3.33 -0.46 0.89
C LEU A 5 4.21 0.80 0.95
N GLU A 6 4.44 1.36 2.14
CA GLU A 6 5.42 2.44 2.31
C GLU A 6 6.83 1.94 1.93
N ALA A 7 7.23 0.76 2.38
CA ALA A 7 8.53 0.18 2.05
C ALA A 7 8.71 -0.01 0.53
N GLU A 8 7.68 -0.46 -0.19
CA GLU A 8 7.72 -0.48 -1.67
C GLU A 8 7.89 0.92 -2.27
N MET A 9 7.27 1.94 -1.69
CA MET A 9 7.42 3.32 -2.14
C MET A 9 8.82 3.87 -1.87
N ASP A 10 9.40 3.54 -0.72
CA ASP A 10 10.76 3.89 -0.34
C ASP A 10 11.77 3.26 -1.31
N GLU A 11 11.57 1.99 -1.67
CA GLU A 11 12.38 1.29 -2.68
C GLU A 11 12.24 1.93 -4.07
N ALA A 12 10.99 2.23 -4.49
CA ALA A 12 10.72 2.80 -5.82
C ALA A 12 11.28 4.21 -6.00
N LEU A 13 11.27 5.02 -4.94
CA LEU A 13 11.85 6.37 -4.96
C LEU A 13 13.35 6.39 -4.62
N GLY A 14 13.86 5.36 -3.95
CA GLY A 14 15.23 5.26 -3.46
C GLY A 14 15.53 6.08 -2.21
N TYR A 15 14.50 6.60 -1.52
CA TYR A 15 14.68 7.40 -0.30
C TYR A 15 13.46 7.34 0.64
N GLY A 16 13.70 7.48 1.95
CA GLY A 16 12.67 7.41 2.99
C GLY A 16 11.76 8.64 3.07
N LYS A 17 10.69 8.56 3.86
CA LYS A 17 9.79 9.71 4.09
C LYS A 17 10.54 10.83 4.83
N TYR A 18 10.49 12.05 4.28
CA TYR A 18 11.20 13.24 4.78
C TYR A 18 12.72 13.18 4.70
N ASP A 19 13.27 12.23 3.96
CA ASP A 19 14.71 12.14 3.79
C ASP A 19 15.22 13.30 2.92
N SER A 20 16.34 13.89 3.34
CA SER A 20 16.98 15.05 2.70
C SER A 20 18.14 14.66 1.79
N ILE A 21 18.12 13.42 1.27
CA ILE A 21 19.09 12.93 0.28
C ILE A 21 18.90 13.72 -1.02
N GLU A 22 20.00 13.95 -1.74
CA GLU A 22 19.95 14.45 -3.11
C GLU A 22 19.11 13.51 -3.96
N LYS A 23 17.90 13.95 -4.31
CA LYS A 23 16.95 13.14 -5.06
C LYS A 23 17.52 12.91 -6.45
N THR A 24 17.83 11.66 -6.76
CA THR A 24 18.26 11.25 -8.11
C THR A 24 17.14 11.42 -9.15
N SER A 25 15.88 11.43 -8.69
CA SER A 25 14.68 11.55 -9.54
C SER A 25 13.93 12.85 -9.28
N ALA A 26 13.36 13.43 -10.34
CA ALA A 26 12.40 14.54 -10.25
C ALA A 26 11.04 14.13 -9.65
N ASN A 27 10.83 12.83 -9.39
CA ASN A 27 9.62 12.30 -8.79
C ASN A 27 9.62 12.48 -7.26
N SER A 28 8.43 12.51 -6.66
CA SER A 28 8.28 12.65 -5.21
C SER A 28 7.02 11.98 -4.69
N ARG A 29 6.95 11.68 -3.39
CA ARG A 29 5.70 11.25 -2.75
C ARG A 29 4.60 12.31 -2.94
N ASN A 30 3.37 11.86 -3.19
CA ASN A 30 2.17 12.69 -3.36
C ASN A 30 0.99 12.12 -2.56
N GLY A 31 1.22 11.90 -1.26
CA GLY A 31 0.23 11.39 -0.33
C GLY A 31 -0.23 9.97 -0.65
N HIS A 32 -1.49 9.70 -0.37
CA HIS A 32 -2.07 8.36 -0.41
C HIS A 32 -3.43 8.36 -1.10
N SER A 33 -3.75 7.25 -1.76
CA SER A 33 -5.09 6.98 -2.29
C SER A 33 -5.77 5.89 -1.49
N LYS A 34 -7.02 6.16 -1.11
CA LYS A 34 -7.88 5.19 -0.41
C LYS A 34 -8.35 4.13 -1.41
N LYS A 35 -8.13 2.87 -1.08
CA LYS A 35 -8.59 1.73 -1.88
C LYS A 35 -9.30 0.72 -0.99
N THR A 36 -10.48 0.29 -1.43
CA THR A 36 -11.22 -0.80 -0.79
C THR A 36 -10.96 -2.08 -1.57
N ILE A 37 -10.39 -3.07 -0.90
CA ILE A 37 -10.12 -4.41 -1.43
C ILE A 37 -11.20 -5.35 -0.93
N LYS A 38 -11.70 -6.21 -1.80
CA LYS A 38 -12.61 -7.29 -1.43
C LYS A 38 -11.78 -8.50 -1.04
N THR A 39 -11.98 -8.98 0.19
CA THR A 39 -11.36 -10.18 0.74
C THR A 39 -12.44 -11.14 1.19
N GLU A 40 -12.08 -12.41 1.43
CA GLU A 40 -13.02 -13.41 1.95
C GLU A 40 -13.59 -13.02 3.32
N LEU A 41 -12.79 -12.33 4.14
CA LEU A 41 -13.18 -11.84 5.46
C LEU A 41 -14.07 -10.57 5.40
N GLY A 42 -14.21 -9.96 4.22
CA GLY A 42 -14.99 -8.74 4.00
C GLY A 42 -14.23 -7.63 3.26
N PRO A 43 -14.86 -6.48 3.04
CA PRO A 43 -14.20 -5.33 2.43
C PRO A 43 -13.20 -4.68 3.42
N ILE A 44 -11.96 -4.50 2.99
CA ILE A 44 -10.89 -3.89 3.78
C ILE A 44 -10.47 -2.59 3.10
N ARG A 45 -10.33 -1.51 3.90
CA ARG A 45 -9.82 -0.23 3.41
C ARG A 45 -8.32 -0.11 3.69
N ILE A 46 -7.57 0.27 2.67
CA ILE A 46 -6.13 0.53 2.76
C ILE A 46 -5.79 1.90 2.14
N ASN A 47 -4.68 2.49 2.59
CA ASN A 47 -4.14 3.71 1.99
C ASN A 47 -2.90 3.35 1.17
N VAL A 48 -3.00 3.43 -0.16
CA VAL A 48 -1.90 3.12 -1.06
C VAL A 48 -1.07 4.38 -1.28
N PRO A 49 0.26 4.37 -1.01
CA PRO A 49 1.12 5.50 -1.28
C PRO A 49 1.18 5.79 -2.77
N ARG A 50 1.35 7.07 -3.11
CA ARG A 50 1.40 7.54 -4.50
C ARG A 50 2.61 8.41 -4.72
N ASP A 51 3.14 8.34 -5.93
CA ASP A 51 4.12 9.27 -6.44
C ASP A 51 3.46 10.42 -7.19
N ARG A 52 4.24 11.47 -7.46
CA ARG A 52 3.76 12.70 -8.09
C ARG A 52 3.57 12.52 -9.59
N ASN A 53 4.43 11.73 -10.23
CA ASN A 53 4.37 11.48 -11.66
C ASN A 53 3.32 10.42 -12.02
N GLY A 54 2.97 9.52 -11.10
CA GLY A 54 2.04 8.42 -11.32
C GLY A 54 2.71 7.15 -11.86
N ASP A 55 4.04 7.11 -11.86
CA ASP A 55 4.88 6.02 -12.38
C ASP A 55 4.96 4.84 -11.40
N PHE A 56 4.68 5.06 -10.11
CA PHE A 56 4.78 4.01 -9.10
C PHE A 56 3.72 2.92 -9.31
N GLU A 57 4.15 1.67 -9.46
CA GLU A 57 3.27 0.49 -9.56
C GLU A 57 3.46 -0.43 -8.35
N PRO A 58 2.52 -0.44 -7.39
CA PRO A 58 2.63 -1.30 -6.21
C PRO A 58 2.49 -2.78 -6.60
N LYS A 59 3.38 -3.62 -6.07
CA LYS A 59 3.39 -5.06 -6.35
C LYS A 59 2.43 -5.82 -5.43
N ILE A 60 2.36 -5.42 -4.15
CA ILE A 60 1.42 -6.04 -3.20
C ILE A 60 -0.04 -5.79 -3.61
N VAL A 61 -0.37 -4.60 -4.10
CA VAL A 61 -1.73 -4.26 -4.57
C VAL A 61 -1.69 -3.57 -5.93
N PRO A 62 -1.80 -4.33 -7.04
CA PRO A 62 -1.73 -3.78 -8.39
C PRO A 62 -2.74 -2.67 -8.65
N LYS A 63 -2.39 -1.75 -9.56
CA LYS A 63 -3.29 -0.67 -9.99
C LYS A 63 -4.60 -1.27 -10.55
N HIS A 64 -5.71 -0.59 -10.27
CA HIS A 64 -7.07 -0.96 -10.73
C HIS A 64 -7.64 -2.31 -10.26
N GLN A 65 -6.85 -3.17 -9.61
CA GLN A 65 -7.31 -4.46 -9.13
C GLN A 65 -7.92 -4.37 -7.72
N ARG A 66 -9.21 -4.72 -7.55
CA ARG A 66 -9.91 -4.70 -6.25
C ARG A 66 -10.15 -6.08 -5.64
N THR A 67 -9.92 -7.13 -6.40
CA THR A 67 -9.93 -8.53 -5.97
C THR A 67 -8.57 -9.08 -6.39
N VAL A 68 -7.73 -9.40 -5.42
CA VAL A 68 -6.36 -9.85 -5.67
C VAL A 68 -6.24 -11.25 -5.08
N ASP A 69 -6.09 -12.24 -5.93
CA ASP A 69 -5.94 -13.63 -5.49
C ASP A 69 -4.66 -13.77 -4.65
N GLY A 70 -4.77 -14.36 -3.46
CA GLY A 70 -3.64 -14.53 -2.53
C GLY A 70 -3.28 -13.30 -1.69
N ILE A 71 -4.08 -12.21 -1.74
CA ILE A 71 -3.91 -11.10 -0.79
C ILE A 71 -4.42 -11.48 0.61
N ASP A 72 -5.33 -12.44 0.69
CA ASP A 72 -5.92 -12.92 1.95
C ASP A 72 -4.85 -13.51 2.86
N ASP A 73 -3.91 -14.30 2.31
CA ASP A 73 -2.78 -14.86 3.08
C ASP A 73 -1.87 -13.78 3.63
N LYS A 74 -1.59 -12.75 2.82
CA LYS A 74 -0.78 -11.59 3.24
C LYS A 74 -1.50 -10.81 4.33
N ILE A 75 -2.81 -10.60 4.19
CA ILE A 75 -3.65 -9.91 5.17
C ILE A 75 -3.73 -10.70 6.48
N LEU A 76 -3.84 -12.03 6.41
CA LEU A 76 -3.83 -12.91 7.57
C LEU A 76 -2.48 -12.86 8.29
N ALA A 77 -1.36 -12.92 7.56
CA ALA A 77 -0.03 -12.77 8.12
C ALA A 77 0.16 -11.40 8.81
N LEU A 78 -0.37 -10.34 8.20
CA LEU A 78 -0.35 -8.98 8.73
C LEU A 78 -1.18 -8.81 10.00
N TYR A 79 -2.37 -9.43 10.04
CA TYR A 79 -3.21 -9.47 11.23
C TYR A 79 -2.52 -10.23 12.36
N ALA A 80 -1.90 -11.38 12.05
CA ALA A 80 -1.13 -12.17 13.02
C ALA A 80 0.08 -11.41 13.59
N THR A 81 0.68 -10.52 12.79
CA THR A 81 1.82 -9.68 13.20
C THR A 81 1.38 -8.46 14.04
N GLY A 82 0.07 -8.23 14.22
CA GLY A 82 -0.47 -7.12 15.02
C GLY A 82 -0.50 -5.79 14.29
N MET A 83 -0.36 -5.79 12.96
CA MET A 83 -0.44 -4.57 12.16
C MET A 83 -1.90 -4.10 12.04
N GLN A 84 -2.13 -2.80 12.24
CA GLN A 84 -3.49 -2.24 12.22
C GLN A 84 -4.11 -2.30 10.81
N LEU A 85 -5.28 -2.93 10.72
CA LEU A 85 -6.13 -2.99 9.53
C LEU A 85 -7.56 -2.58 9.92
N GLU A 86 -8.15 -1.68 9.16
CA GLU A 86 -9.55 -1.28 9.35
C GLU A 86 -10.47 -2.19 8.54
N ILE A 87 -10.98 -3.23 9.20
CA ILE A 87 -11.90 -4.22 8.61
C ILE A 87 -13.34 -3.79 8.89
N TYR A 88 -14.14 -3.69 7.83
CA TYR A 88 -15.57 -3.47 7.96
C TYR A 88 -16.26 -4.83 7.94
N LEU A 89 -16.68 -5.30 9.12
CA LEU A 89 -17.58 -6.45 9.22
C LEU A 89 -18.94 -6.03 8.66
N ASN A 90 -19.43 -6.74 7.65
CA ASN A 90 -20.85 -6.66 7.29
C ASN A 90 -21.63 -7.28 8.47
N LYS A 91 -22.33 -6.43 9.22
CA LYS A 91 -23.37 -6.87 10.15
C LYS A 91 -24.56 -7.44 9.39
#